data_AF-A0A537JSZ7-F1
#
_entry.id   AF-A0A537JSZ7-F1
#
_cell.length_a   1.000
_cell.length_b   1.000
_cell.length_c   1.000
_cell.angle_alpha   90.00
_cell.angle_beta   90.00
_cell.angle_gamma   90.00
#
_symmetry.space_group_name_H-M   'P 1'
#
loop_
_entity.id
_entity.type
_entity.pdbx_description
1 polymer ?
#
loop_
_entity_poly.entity_id
_entity_poly.type
_entity_poly.pdbx_seq_one_letter_code
_entity_poly.pdbx_strand_id
1 'polypeptide(L)'
;DEWKVTEKTNLTSGVQFIHKKISSNDRGNHDLNQAAAFVVLNQQLKQKFYVNPALRLEWNERSGWELIPQLNLSYKTSMVQLRASGGKTIRDADFTERFNNYNKTFVASGRIGNPDLVAEHSFSYEGGADFYVTSNLKISGTRI
;
A
#
# COMPACT_ATOMS: atom_id res chain seq x y z
N ASP A 1 9.69 9.37 -11.39
CA ASP A 1 11.10 9.77 -11.55
C ASP A 1 11.95 9.33 -10.39
N GLU A 2 13.22 9.03 -10.65
CA GLU A 2 14.22 8.71 -9.65
C GLU A 2 15.35 9.74 -9.71
N TRP A 3 15.69 10.29 -8.55
CA TRP A 3 16.69 11.32 -8.38
C TRP A 3 17.77 10.82 -7.44
N LYS A 4 19.01 10.75 -7.92
CA LYS A 4 20.17 10.49 -7.07
C LYS A 4 20.57 11.80 -6.41
N VAL A 5 20.18 11.98 -5.15
CA VAL A 5 20.50 13.19 -4.37
C VAL A 5 21.96 13.16 -3.92
N THR A 6 22.45 11.99 -3.52
CA THR A 6 23.87 11.71 -3.22
C THR A 6 24.15 10.24 -3.57
N GLU A 7 25.41 9.78 -3.48
CA GLU A 7 25.74 8.35 -3.66
C GLU A 7 24.99 7.41 -2.70
N LYS A 8 24.58 7.91 -1.53
CA LYS A 8 23.92 7.13 -0.47
C LYS A 8 22.44 7.47 -0.32
N THR A 9 21.90 8.31 -1.20
CA THR A 9 20.55 8.87 -1.06
C THR A 9 19.88 8.94 -2.41
N ASN A 10 18.86 8.13 -2.62
CA ASN A 10 18.01 8.17 -3.80
C ASN A 10 16.60 8.59 -3.40
N LEU A 11 15.97 9.43 -4.20
CA LEU A 11 14.61 9.88 -4.02
C LEU A 11 13.79 9.43 -5.23
N THR A 12 12.75 8.64 -4.99
CA THR A 12 11.80 8.24 -6.04
C THR A 12 10.49 8.95 -5.78
N SER A 13 9.94 9.58 -6.80
CA SER A 13 8.61 10.19 -6.72
C SER A 13 7.80 9.87 -7.96
N GLY A 14 6.48 9.90 -7.84
CA GLY A 14 5.62 9.63 -8.97
C GLY A 14 4.18 9.98 -8.70
N VAL A 15 3.41 9.97 -9.78
CA VAL A 15 1.96 10.12 -9.74
C VAL A 15 1.31 8.90 -10.39
N GLN A 16 0.09 8.60 -9.99
CA GLN A 16 -0.73 7.52 -10.51
C GLN A 16 -2.14 8.05 -10.70
N PHE A 17 -2.76 7.68 -11.82
CA PHE A 17 -4.18 7.91 -12.06
C PHE A 17 -4.82 6.60 -12.48
N ILE A 18 -5.99 6.29 -11.90
CA ILE A 18 -6.74 5.07 -12.17
C ILE A 18 -8.19 5.47 -12.41
N HIS A 19 -8.74 5.03 -13.54
CA HIS A 19 -10.16 5.11 -13.83
C HIS A 19 -10.75 3.69 -13.77
N LYS A 20 -11.71 3.48 -12.87
CA LYS A 20 -12.45 2.22 -12.74
C LYS A 20 -13.87 2.41 -13.23
N LYS A 21 -14.39 1.42 -13.96
CA LYS A 21 -15.76 1.42 -14.46
C LYS A 21 -16.37 0.03 -14.31
N ILE A 22 -17.64 -0.02 -13.93
CA ILE A 22 -18.46 -1.24 -13.93
C ILE A 22 -19.78 -0.96 -14.65
N SER A 23 -20.24 -1.97 -15.38
CA SER A 23 -21.58 -2.00 -15.97
C SER A 23 -22.19 -3.34 -15.62
N SER A 24 -23.30 -3.34 -14.89
CA SER A 24 -23.92 -4.55 -14.37
C SER A 24 -25.42 -4.40 -14.24
N ASN A 25 -26.15 -5.47 -14.57
CA ASN A 25 -27.59 -5.59 -14.32
C ASN A 25 -27.93 -5.71 -12.82
N ASP A 26 -26.95 -6.06 -11.97
CA ASP A 26 -27.12 -6.23 -10.53
C ASP A 26 -26.55 -5.06 -9.73
N ARG A 27 -25.42 -4.51 -10.19
CA ARG A 27 -24.66 -3.45 -9.51
C ARG A 27 -24.81 -2.07 -10.15
N GLY A 28 -25.57 -1.95 -11.22
CA GLY A 28 -25.71 -0.70 -11.96
C GLY A 28 -24.45 -0.32 -12.75
N ASN A 29 -24.43 0.94 -13.18
CA ASN A 29 -23.35 1.53 -13.95
C ASN A 29 -22.67 2.58 -13.09
N HIS A 30 -21.39 2.36 -12.81
CA HIS A 30 -20.62 3.27 -11.95
C HIS A 30 -19.22 3.46 -12.51
N ASP A 31 -18.72 4.67 -12.35
CA ASP A 31 -17.34 5.06 -12.55
C ASP A 31 -16.74 5.56 -11.24
N LEU A 32 -15.41 5.46 -11.16
CA LEU A 32 -14.63 5.91 -10.02
C LEU A 32 -13.24 6.31 -10.50
N ASN A 33 -12.89 7.56 -10.27
CA ASN A 33 -11.53 8.04 -10.48
C ASN A 33 -10.73 7.99 -9.18
N GLN A 34 -9.45 7.64 -9.31
CA GLN A 34 -8.48 7.71 -8.24
C GLN A 34 -7.20 8.35 -8.76
N ALA A 35 -6.58 9.18 -7.94
CA ALA A 35 -5.27 9.74 -8.21
C ALA A 35 -4.39 9.53 -6.99
N ALA A 36 -3.09 9.35 -7.19
CA ALA A 36 -2.15 9.30 -6.09
C ALA A 36 -0.85 9.99 -6.47
N ALA A 37 -0.19 10.59 -5.49
CA ALA A 37 1.18 11.03 -5.58
C ALA A 37 1.98 10.32 -4.49
N PHE A 38 3.21 9.94 -4.79
CA PHE A 38 4.06 9.28 -3.80
C PHE A 38 5.49 9.79 -3.88
N VAL A 39 6.16 9.68 -2.74
CA VAL A 39 7.58 9.94 -2.57
C VAL A 39 8.18 8.86 -1.67
N VAL A 40 9.33 8.33 -2.07
CA VAL A 40 10.09 7.31 -1.36
C VAL A 40 11.52 7.81 -1.30
N LEU A 41 12.05 7.97 -0.09
CA LEU A 41 13.47 8.23 0.11
C LEU A 41 14.15 6.90 0.39
N ASN A 42 15.29 6.65 -0.22
CA ASN A 42 16.17 5.53 0.06
C ASN A 42 17.48 6.08 0.58
N GLN A 43 17.71 5.99 1.90
CA GLN A 43 18.89 6.51 2.55
C GLN A 43 19.73 5.36 3.10
N GLN A 44 21.00 5.29 2.69
CA GLN A 44 22.01 4.48 3.35
C GLN A 44 22.72 5.33 4.41
N LEU A 45 22.59 4.93 5.67
CA LEU A 45 23.30 5.50 6.80
C LEU A 45 24.50 4.61 7.13
N LYS A 46 25.69 5.21 7.11
CA LYS A 46 26.98 4.49 7.16
C LYS A 46 27.04 3.46 6.02
N GLN A 47 27.65 2.30 6.24
CA GLN A 47 27.75 1.23 5.22
C GLN A 47 26.73 0.10 5.42
N LYS A 48 26.03 0.08 6.55
CA LYS A 48 25.29 -1.10 7.02
C LYS A 48 23.81 -0.85 7.29
N PHE A 49 23.38 0.40 7.46
CA PHE A 49 22.00 0.72 7.83
C PHE A 49 21.29 1.42 6.68
N TYR A 50 20.07 0.99 6.38
CA TYR A 50 19.24 1.48 5.30
C TYR A 50 17.89 1.89 5.88
N VAL A 51 17.44 3.09 5.52
CA VAL A 51 16.18 3.68 5.98
C VAL A 51 15.42 4.11 4.74
N ASN A 52 14.20 3.63 4.60
CA ASN A 52 13.35 3.92 3.45
C ASN A 52 11.99 4.47 3.92
N PRO A 53 11.90 5.75 4.30
CA PRO A 53 10.62 6.38 4.57
C PRO A 53 9.90 6.66 3.25
N ALA A 54 8.59 6.40 3.24
CA ALA A 54 7.72 6.64 2.10
C ALA A 54 6.43 7.34 2.55
N LEU A 55 5.94 8.23 1.70
CA LEU A 55 4.66 8.89 1.86
C LEU A 55 3.90 8.77 0.55
N ARG A 56 2.64 8.35 0.64
CA ARG A 56 1.71 8.33 -0.48
C ARG A 56 0.46 9.10 -0.10
N LEU A 57 0.09 10.06 -0.92
CA LEU A 57 -1.17 10.78 -0.84
C LEU A 57 -2.09 10.22 -1.92
N GLU A 58 -3.22 9.68 -1.52
CA GLU A 58 -4.22 9.11 -2.42
C GLU A 58 -5.50 9.96 -2.37
N TRP A 59 -6.06 10.24 -3.53
CA TRP A 59 -7.38 10.80 -3.71
C TRP A 59 -8.25 9.75 -4.38
N ASN A 60 -9.42 9.53 -3.80
CA ASN A 60 -10.47 8.72 -4.36
C ASN A 60 -11.73 9.59 -4.49
N GLU A 61 -12.38 9.55 -5.64
CA GLU A 61 -13.55 10.37 -5.93
C GLU A 61 -14.70 10.21 -4.91
N ARG A 62 -14.81 9.03 -4.27
CA ARG A 62 -15.81 8.76 -3.24
C ARG A 62 -15.28 8.93 -1.82
N SER A 63 -14.11 8.36 -1.54
CA SER A 63 -13.57 8.29 -0.16
C SER A 63 -12.69 9.47 0.22
N GLY A 64 -12.40 10.39 -0.71
CA GLY A 64 -11.65 11.61 -0.44
C GLY A 64 -10.14 11.40 -0.41
N TRP A 65 -9.45 12.24 0.37
CA TRP A 65 -7.98 12.27 0.46
C TRP A 65 -7.47 11.46 1.64
N GLU A 66 -6.44 10.65 1.40
CA GLU A 66 -5.80 9.79 2.39
C GLU A 66 -4.29 9.89 2.33
N LEU A 67 -3.66 10.17 3.47
CA LEU A 67 -2.21 10.12 3.60
C LEU A 67 -1.78 8.77 4.18
N ILE A 68 -0.80 8.15 3.53
CA ILE A 68 -0.30 6.80 3.82
C ILE A 68 1.21 6.88 4.10
N PRO A 69 1.60 7.00 5.37
CA PRO A 69 3.01 6.90 5.78
C PRO A 69 3.48 5.45 5.90
N GLN A 70 4.69 5.19 5.43
CA GLN A 70 5.38 3.92 5.58
C GLN A 70 6.85 4.13 5.89
N LEU A 71 7.45 3.20 6.63
CA LEU A 71 8.86 3.20 6.97
C LEU A 71 9.40 1.78 6.88
N ASN A 72 10.47 1.61 6.12
CA ASN A 72 11.25 0.37 6.11
C ASN A 72 12.66 0.63 6.63
N LEU A 73 13.17 -0.28 7.44
CA LEU A 73 14.50 -0.26 8.03
C LEU A 73 15.20 -1.58 7.70
N SER A 74 16.49 -1.50 7.39
CA SER A 74 17.32 -2.68 7.20
C SER A 74 18.72 -2.46 7.73
N TYR A 75 19.20 -3.38 8.57
CA TYR A 75 20.58 -3.40 9.05
C TYR A 75 21.28 -4.65 8.54
N LYS A 76 22.30 -4.48 7.67
CA LYS A 76 23.00 -5.57 7.00
C LYS A 76 24.46 -5.66 7.43
N THR A 77 24.87 -6.87 7.77
CA THR A 77 26.26 -7.28 8.01
C THR A 77 26.64 -8.41 7.05
N SER A 78 27.84 -9.00 7.19
CA SER A 78 28.26 -10.12 6.35
C SER A 78 27.47 -11.41 6.59
N MET A 79 27.01 -11.64 7.83
CA MET A 79 26.31 -12.88 8.22
C MET A 79 24.83 -12.69 8.52
N VAL A 80 24.40 -11.46 8.84
CA VAL A 80 23.04 -11.18 9.30
C VAL A 80 22.47 -9.95 8.62
N GLN A 81 21.19 -10.00 8.25
CA GLN A 81 20.40 -8.83 7.89
C GLN A 81 19.13 -8.79 8.73
N LEU A 82 18.95 -7.70 9.48
CA LEU A 82 17.71 -7.41 10.21
C LEU A 82 16.86 -6.49 9.36
N ARG A 83 15.56 -6.76 9.29
CA ARG A 83 14.57 -5.99 8.54
C ARG A 83 13.42 -5.64 9.46
N ALA A 84 12.92 -4.42 9.35
CA ALA A 84 11.69 -4.01 9.99
C ALA A 84 10.91 -3.10 9.05
N SER A 85 9.60 -3.24 9.04
CA SER A 85 8.71 -2.39 8.25
C SER A 85 7.50 -2.00 9.08
N GLY A 86 6.89 -0.88 8.76
CA GLY A 86 5.63 -0.50 9.35
C GLY A 86 4.99 0.65 8.61
N GLY A 87 3.67 0.70 8.63
CA GLY A 87 2.95 1.77 7.96
C GLY A 87 1.45 1.61 8.00
N LYS A 88 0.79 2.71 7.63
CA LYS A 88 -0.65 2.70 7.37
C LYS A 88 -0.91 2.01 6.04
N THR A 89 -1.99 1.26 5.97
CA THR A 89 -2.60 0.75 4.74
C THR A 89 -4.05 1.21 4.71
N ILE A 90 -4.54 1.44 3.49
CA ILE A 90 -5.94 1.77 3.27
C ILE A 90 -6.52 0.81 2.24
N ARG A 91 -7.81 0.54 2.38
CA ARG A 91 -8.57 -0.22 1.40
C ARG A 91 -9.89 0.49 1.18
N ASP A 92 -10.10 0.94 -0.05
CA ASP A 92 -11.40 1.45 -0.45
C ASP A 92 -12.35 0.30 -0.76
N ALA A 93 -13.62 0.45 -0.36
CA ALA A 93 -14.66 -0.55 -0.65
C ALA A 93 -14.89 -0.65 -2.16
N ASP A 94 -15.00 -1.88 -2.67
CA ASP A 94 -15.17 -2.13 -4.09
C ASP A 94 -16.62 -1.98 -4.56
N PHE A 95 -16.84 -2.06 -5.88
CA PHE A 95 -18.19 -1.94 -6.46
C PHE A 95 -19.16 -3.01 -5.98
N THR A 96 -18.70 -4.18 -5.56
CA THR A 96 -19.58 -5.21 -4.97
C THR A 96 -19.98 -4.80 -3.56
N GLU A 97 -19.05 -4.41 -2.71
CA GLU A 97 -19.35 -3.96 -1.35
C GLU A 97 -20.27 -2.75 -1.33
N ARG A 98 -20.14 -1.85 -2.32
CA ARG A 98 -20.97 -0.64 -2.45
C ARG A 98 -22.32 -0.88 -3.12
N PHE A 99 -22.36 -1.68 -4.18
CA PHE A 99 -23.50 -1.72 -5.10
C PHE A 99 -24.08 -3.12 -5.32
N ASN A 100 -23.76 -4.12 -4.49
CA ASN A 100 -24.44 -5.42 -4.61
C ASN A 100 -25.97 -5.25 -4.42
N ASN A 101 -26.77 -5.78 -5.35
CA ASN A 101 -28.22 -5.58 -5.40
C ASN A 101 -28.68 -4.11 -5.40
N TYR A 102 -27.96 -3.22 -6.10
CA TYR A 102 -28.24 -1.78 -6.08
C TYR A 102 -29.61 -1.43 -6.67
N ASN A 103 -30.36 -0.58 -5.97
CA ASN A 103 -31.68 -0.07 -6.37
C ASN A 103 -32.72 -1.13 -6.76
N LYS A 104 -32.60 -2.36 -6.25
CA LYS A 104 -33.61 -3.40 -6.45
C LYS A 104 -34.79 -3.19 -5.50
N THR A 105 -36.00 -3.22 -6.05
CA THR A 105 -37.26 -3.11 -5.29
C THR A 105 -37.54 -4.31 -4.39
N PHE A 106 -36.99 -5.48 -4.74
CA PHE A 106 -37.09 -6.70 -3.94
C PHE A 106 -35.82 -7.53 -4.08
N VAL A 107 -35.31 -8.00 -2.94
CA VAL A 107 -34.16 -8.91 -2.84
C VAL A 107 -34.61 -10.12 -2.02
N ALA A 108 -34.81 -11.27 -2.70
CA ALA A 108 -35.32 -12.48 -2.08
C ALA A 108 -34.35 -13.10 -1.04
N SER A 109 -33.05 -12.96 -1.29
CA SER A 109 -31.95 -13.41 -0.43
C SER A 109 -30.63 -12.77 -0.91
N GLY A 110 -29.72 -12.44 0.00
CA GLY A 110 -28.40 -11.87 -0.32
C GLY A 110 -28.02 -10.66 0.53
N ARG A 111 -26.81 -10.12 0.30
CA ARG A 111 -26.33 -8.88 0.93
C ARG A 111 -26.68 -7.67 0.08
N ILE A 112 -27.08 -6.58 0.69
CA ILE A 112 -27.27 -5.28 0.04
C ILE A 112 -25.99 -4.48 0.27
N GLY A 113 -25.41 -3.94 -0.80
CA GLY A 113 -24.23 -3.08 -0.72
C GLY A 113 -24.55 -1.76 -0.03
N ASN A 114 -23.53 -1.07 0.46
CA ASN A 114 -23.66 0.27 1.03
C ASN A 114 -22.84 1.30 0.23
N PRO A 115 -23.49 2.19 -0.55
CA PRO A 115 -22.79 3.22 -1.32
C PRO A 115 -21.92 4.15 -0.48
N ASP A 116 -22.27 4.35 0.79
CA ASP A 116 -21.67 5.32 1.70
C ASP A 116 -20.50 4.75 2.51
N LEU A 117 -19.97 3.58 2.12
CA LEU A 117 -18.78 3.00 2.76
C LEU A 117 -17.59 3.95 2.67
N VAL A 118 -16.94 4.16 3.81
CA VAL A 118 -15.68 4.89 3.91
C VAL A 118 -14.51 3.93 3.71
N ALA A 119 -13.32 4.48 3.44
CA ALA A 119 -12.11 3.68 3.35
C ALA A 119 -11.82 2.98 4.69
N GLU A 120 -11.41 1.71 4.60
CA GLU A 120 -10.89 0.97 5.75
C GLU A 120 -9.43 1.35 5.97
N HIS A 121 -9.03 1.47 7.24
CA HIS A 121 -7.66 1.78 7.62
C HIS A 121 -7.09 0.66 8.48
N SER A 122 -5.85 0.29 8.20
CA SER A 122 -5.09 -0.62 9.04
C SER A 122 -3.68 -0.07 9.25
N PHE A 123 -3.06 -0.50 10.33
CA PHE A 123 -1.64 -0.27 10.56
C PHE A 123 -0.99 -1.63 10.75
N SER A 124 0.07 -1.87 9.99
CA SER A 124 0.80 -3.13 10.04
C SER A 124 2.26 -2.85 10.32
N TYR A 125 2.90 -3.78 11.01
CA TYR A 125 4.33 -3.77 11.25
C TYR A 125 4.88 -5.18 11.10
N GLU A 126 6.10 -5.30 10.61
CA GLU A 126 6.81 -6.56 10.45
C GLU A 126 8.23 -6.41 10.99
N GLY A 127 8.74 -7.49 11.57
CA GLY A 127 10.14 -7.63 11.93
C GLY A 127 10.68 -8.96 11.43
N GLY A 128 11.85 -8.96 10.81
CA GLY A 128 12.47 -10.15 10.27
C GLY A 128 13.98 -10.16 10.40
N ALA A 129 14.55 -11.35 10.34
CA ALA A 129 15.98 -11.56 10.35
C ALA A 129 16.35 -12.63 9.31
N ASP A 130 17.41 -12.33 8.57
CA ASP A 130 18.01 -13.21 7.58
C ASP A 130 19.44 -13.56 8.06
N PHE A 131 19.78 -14.84 8.08
CA PHE A 131 21.10 -15.38 8.41
C PHE A 131 21.72 -16.03 7.18
N TYR A 132 22.91 -15.60 6.81
CA TYR A 132 23.68 -16.12 5.67
C TYR A 132 24.71 -17.12 6.19
N VAL A 133 24.46 -18.41 5.95
CA VAL A 133 25.31 -19.52 6.43
C VAL A 133 26.49 -19.73 5.48
N THR A 134 26.26 -19.59 4.18
CA THR A 134 27.29 -19.57 3.13
C THR A 134 26.91 -18.53 2.08
N SER A 135 27.74 -18.30 1.06
CA SER A 135 27.39 -17.44 -0.08
C SER A 135 26.12 -17.88 -0.81
N ASN A 136 25.70 -19.14 -0.64
CA ASN A 136 24.60 -19.76 -1.39
C ASN A 136 23.45 -20.23 -0.49
N LEU A 137 23.56 -20.11 0.84
CA LEU A 137 22.54 -20.56 1.78
C LEU A 137 22.13 -19.44 2.74
N LYS A 138 20.83 -19.13 2.72
CA LYS A 138 20.19 -18.12 3.58
C LYS A 138 19.01 -18.75 4.33
N ILE A 139 18.95 -18.53 5.64
CA ILE A 139 17.80 -18.84 6.49
C ILE A 139 17.11 -17.51 6.83
N SER A 140 15.79 -17.44 6.73
CA SER A 140 15.05 -16.22 7.00
C SER A 140 13.81 -16.49 7.84
N GLY A 141 13.53 -15.60 8.78
CA GLY A 141 12.31 -15.60 9.57
C GLY A 141 11.70 -14.22 9.61
N THR A 142 10.37 -14.15 9.51
CA THR A 142 9.60 -12.90 9.57
C THR A 142 8.46 -13.09 10.57
N ARG A 143 8.18 -12.03 11.34
CA ARG A 143 7.05 -11.95 12.25
C ARG A 143 6.20 -10.72 11.89
N ILE A 144 4.89 -10.94 11.84
CA ILE A 144 3.84 -9.94 11.62
C ILE A 144 3.06 -9.71 12.92
#